data_AF-R7XZN7-F1
#
_entry.id   AF-R7XZN7-F1
#
_cell.length_a   1.000
_cell.length_b   1.000
_cell.length_c   1.000
_cell.angle_alpha   90.00
_cell.angle_beta   90.00
_cell.angle_gamma   90.00
#
_symmetry.space_group_name_H-M   'P 1'
#
loop_
_entity.id
_entity.type
_entity.pdbx_description
1 polymer ?
#
loop_
_entity_poly.entity_id
_entity_poly.type
_entity_poly.pdbx_seq_one_letter_code
_entity_poly.pdbx_strand_id
1 'polypeptide(L)'
;MSETPTPHNTDRSPRRGMCAAVLCLEAITIGLTTPVMITIADVAVGPALVVGVGLAVVCLLLAGMLRKPWAYTAGYAIQVAAIGLGFVIPMMFFLGAVFAALWATADFLGRKIEREKAEAWAAYRASQS
;
A
#
# COMPACT_ATOMS: atom_id res chain seq x y z
N MET A 1 23.19 -23.50 32.40
CA MET A 1 23.27 -22.17 31.78
C MET A 1 22.20 -22.13 30.71
N SER A 2 21.00 -21.72 31.09
CA SER A 2 19.87 -21.57 30.17
C SER A 2 20.12 -20.33 29.32
N GLU A 3 20.54 -20.52 28.07
CA GLU A 3 20.53 -19.43 27.09
C GLU A 3 19.08 -18.99 26.90
N THR A 4 18.70 -17.88 27.54
CA THR A 4 17.48 -17.16 27.18
C THR A 4 17.68 -16.64 25.76
N PRO A 5 16.88 -17.07 24.76
CA PRO A 5 16.96 -16.51 23.42
C PRO A 5 16.72 -15.01 23.51
N THR A 6 17.70 -14.20 23.13
CA THR A 6 17.49 -12.76 22.99
C THR A 6 16.45 -12.53 21.89
N PRO A 7 15.31 -11.88 22.18
CA PRO A 7 14.33 -11.58 21.14
C PRO A 7 15.00 -10.74 20.06
N HIS A 8 15.15 -11.31 18.86
CA HIS A 8 15.70 -10.59 17.71
C HIS A 8 14.68 -9.53 17.26
N ASN A 9 15.10 -8.27 17.30
CA ASN A 9 14.32 -7.05 17.02
C ASN A 9 13.78 -7.00 15.57
N THR A 10 12.72 -7.76 15.30
CA THR A 10 11.94 -7.73 14.06
C THR A 10 10.50 -7.31 14.32
N ASP A 11 10.31 -6.37 15.25
CA ASP A 11 9.01 -5.79 15.63
C ASP A 11 8.38 -4.91 14.54
N ARG A 12 9.00 -4.80 13.36
CA ARG A 12 8.33 -4.17 12.21
C ARG A 12 7.34 -5.15 11.62
N SER A 13 6.05 -4.87 11.82
CA SER A 13 4.94 -5.58 11.19
C SER A 13 5.19 -5.73 9.67
N PRO A 14 5.42 -6.96 9.15
CA PRO A 14 5.73 -7.17 7.74
C PRO A 14 4.66 -6.58 6.81
N ARG A 15 3.40 -6.63 7.24
CA ARG A 15 2.24 -6.02 6.55
C ARG A 15 2.46 -4.53 6.23
N ARG A 16 2.94 -3.74 7.20
CA ARG A 16 3.13 -2.29 7.03
C ARG A 16 4.18 -1.97 5.99
N GLY A 17 5.29 -2.72 5.98
CA GLY A 17 6.37 -2.52 5.01
C GLY A 17 5.91 -2.81 3.58
N MET A 18 5.25 -3.94 3.37
CA MET A 18 4.76 -4.35 2.05
C MET A 18 3.71 -3.36 1.50
N CYS A 19 2.69 -3.03 2.30
CA CYS A 19 1.64 -2.10 1.86
C CYS A 19 2.18 -0.67 1.64
N ALA A 20 3.13 -0.19 2.45
CA ALA A 20 3.75 1.13 2.25
C ALA A 20 4.58 1.16 0.94
N ALA A 21 5.30 0.09 0.63
CA ALA A 21 6.07 0.00 -0.62
C ALA A 21 5.15 0.07 -1.86
N VAL A 22 4.00 -0.60 -1.82
CA VAL A 22 2.99 -0.56 -2.89
C VAL A 22 2.50 0.88 -3.12
N LEU A 23 2.08 1.58 -2.06
CA LEU A 23 1.61 2.98 -2.16
C LEU A 23 2.69 3.95 -2.65
N CYS A 24 3.95 3.76 -2.24
CA CYS A 24 5.05 4.59 -2.71
C CYS A 24 5.31 4.40 -4.21
N LEU A 25 5.33 3.16 -4.69
CA LEU A 25 5.49 2.87 -6.12
C LEU A 25 4.31 3.41 -6.94
N GLU A 26 3.09 3.24 -6.44
CA GLU A 26 1.88 3.78 -7.06
C GLU A 26 1.92 5.31 -7.15
N ALA A 27 2.34 5.99 -6.09
CA ALA A 27 2.51 7.44 -6.10
C ALA A 27 3.49 7.90 -7.19
N ILE A 28 4.61 7.20 -7.37
CA ILE A 28 5.59 7.48 -8.42
C ILE A 28 4.96 7.27 -9.80
N THR A 29 4.29 6.13 -10.01
CA THR A 29 3.59 5.84 -11.27
C THR A 29 2.58 6.92 -11.63
N ILE A 30 1.72 7.32 -10.70
CA ILE A 30 0.70 8.33 -10.94
C ILE A 30 1.35 9.70 -11.18
N GLY A 31 2.40 10.06 -10.43
CA GLY A 31 3.17 11.28 -10.65
C GLY A 31 3.74 11.35 -12.08
N LEU A 32 4.36 10.27 -12.55
CA LEU A 32 4.90 10.16 -13.92
C LEU A 32 3.82 10.12 -15.00
N THR A 33 2.59 9.77 -14.64
CA THR A 33 1.44 9.77 -15.56
C THR A 33 0.91 11.19 -15.83
N THR A 34 1.22 12.15 -14.96
CA THR A 34 0.83 13.57 -15.14
C THR A 34 1.31 14.19 -16.46
N PRO A 35 2.62 14.15 -16.80
CA PRO A 35 3.08 14.66 -18.09
C PRO A 35 2.48 13.88 -19.27
N VAL A 36 2.24 12.58 -19.13
CA VAL A 36 1.58 11.76 -20.17
C VAL A 36 0.15 12.26 -20.45
N MET A 37 -0.62 12.65 -19.44
CA MET A 37 -1.94 13.27 -19.64
C MET A 37 -1.86 14.57 -20.42
N ILE A 38 -0.87 15.41 -20.12
CA ILE A 38 -0.72 16.73 -20.74
C ILE A 38 -0.24 16.61 -22.18
N THR A 39 0.74 15.73 -22.45
CA THR A 39 1.41 15.70 -23.76
C THR A 39 0.80 14.71 -24.75
N ILE A 40 0.16 13.65 -24.27
CA ILE A 40 -0.38 12.56 -25.12
C ILE A 40 -1.91 12.61 -25.19
N ALA A 41 -2.57 12.87 -24.05
CA ALA A 41 -4.04 12.87 -23.97
C ALA A 41 -4.68 14.25 -24.13
N ASP A 42 -3.86 15.30 -24.37
CA ASP A 42 -4.27 16.69 -24.56
C ASP A 42 -5.21 17.22 -23.44
N VAL A 43 -5.05 16.66 -22.23
CA VAL A 43 -5.83 17.05 -21.06
C VAL A 43 -5.32 18.39 -20.56
N ALA A 44 -6.24 19.31 -20.27
CA ALA A 44 -5.91 20.60 -19.68
C ALA A 44 -5.03 20.43 -18.43
N VAL A 45 -4.00 21.28 -18.33
CA VAL A 45 -2.95 21.20 -17.28
C VAL A 45 -3.55 21.19 -15.87
N GLY A 46 -4.60 21.98 -15.63
CA GLY A 46 -5.27 22.06 -14.31
C GLY A 46 -5.80 20.70 -13.84
N PRO A 47 -6.77 20.07 -14.53
CA PRO A 47 -7.26 18.73 -14.21
C PRO A 47 -6.17 17.67 -14.15
N ALA A 48 -5.20 17.67 -15.07
CA ALA A 48 -4.11 16.69 -15.08
C ALA A 48 -3.23 16.79 -13.83
N LEU A 49 -2.92 18.00 -13.37
CA LEU A 49 -2.17 18.23 -12.13
C LEU A 49 -2.96 17.81 -10.89
N VAL A 50 -4.24 18.17 -10.82
CA VAL A 50 -5.09 17.80 -9.66
C VAL A 50 -5.20 16.29 -9.53
N VAL A 51 -5.41 15.58 -10.64
CA VAL A 51 -5.58 14.13 -10.62
C VAL A 51 -4.24 13.41 -10.42
N GLY A 52 -3.22 13.75 -11.19
CA GLY A 52 -1.92 13.08 -11.13
C GLY A 52 -1.12 13.42 -9.86
N VAL A 53 -0.87 14.71 -9.62
CA VAL A 53 -0.09 15.13 -8.44
C VAL A 53 -0.90 14.99 -7.16
N GLY A 54 -2.19 15.32 -7.19
CA GLY A 54 -3.05 15.19 -6.01
C GLY A 54 -3.18 13.76 -5.52
N LEU A 55 -3.42 12.81 -6.42
CA LEU A 55 -3.53 11.39 -6.05
C LEU A 55 -2.19 10.81 -5.59
N ALA A 56 -1.06 11.20 -6.21
CA ALA A 56 0.26 10.81 -5.75
C ALA A 56 0.56 11.28 -4.31
N VAL A 57 0.21 12.53 -3.98
CA VAL A 57 0.36 13.06 -2.62
C VAL A 57 -0.53 12.30 -1.63
N VAL A 58 -1.78 12.01 -2.00
CA VAL A 58 -2.69 11.22 -1.16
C VAL A 58 -2.11 9.81 -0.89
N CYS A 59 -1.53 9.16 -1.89
CA CYS A 59 -0.86 7.87 -1.72
C CYS A 59 0.31 7.94 -0.71
N LEU A 60 1.17 8.97 -0.80
CA LEU A 60 2.28 9.16 0.14
C LEU A 60 1.80 9.46 1.57
N LEU A 61 0.76 10.27 1.72
CA LEU A 61 0.15 10.55 3.03
C LEU A 61 -0.45 9.29 3.63
N LEU A 62 -1.16 8.49 2.83
CA LEU A 62 -1.72 7.22 3.29
C LEU A 62 -0.62 6.21 3.64
N ALA A 63 0.48 6.14 2.89
CA ALA A 63 1.66 5.33 3.21
C ALA A 63 2.21 5.65 4.62
N GLY A 64 2.28 6.94 4.98
CA GLY A 64 2.65 7.37 6.34
C GLY A 64 1.63 7.01 7.43
N MET A 65 0.36 6.88 7.05
CA MET A 65 -0.78 6.65 7.94
C MET A 65 -1.11 5.15 8.19
N LEU A 66 -0.41 4.22 7.54
CA LEU A 66 -0.60 2.75 7.66
C LEU A 66 -0.42 2.17 9.08
N ARG A 67 -0.12 3.02 10.06
CA ARG A 67 -0.13 2.68 11.49
C ARG A 67 -1.56 2.45 12.01
N LYS A 68 -2.58 3.01 11.35
CA LYS A 68 -3.99 2.89 11.75
C LYS A 68 -4.72 1.84 10.91
N PRO A 69 -5.63 1.04 11.50
CA PRO A 69 -6.33 -0.03 10.79
C PRO A 69 -7.24 0.46 9.65
N TRP A 70 -7.78 1.68 9.76
CA TRP A 70 -8.60 2.29 8.71
C TRP A 70 -7.81 2.64 7.44
N ALA A 71 -6.50 2.87 7.57
CA ALA A 71 -5.65 3.24 6.43
C ALA A 71 -5.57 2.12 5.39
N TYR A 72 -5.75 0.86 5.81
CA TYR A 72 -5.81 -0.27 4.90
C TYR A 72 -7.09 -0.25 4.04
N THR A 73 -8.23 0.11 4.65
CA THR A 73 -9.49 0.30 3.90
C THR A 73 -9.41 1.50 2.97
N ALA A 74 -8.79 2.60 3.42
CA ALA A 74 -8.55 3.77 2.58
C ALA A 74 -7.62 3.46 1.39
N GLY A 75 -6.65 2.55 1.56
CA GLY A 75 -5.82 2.08 0.44
C GLY A 75 -6.61 1.35 -0.63
N TYR A 76 -7.63 0.56 -0.29
CA TYR A 76 -8.53 -0.01 -1.30
C TYR A 76 -9.31 1.06 -2.07
N ALA A 77 -9.69 2.17 -1.42
CA ALA A 77 -10.32 3.29 -2.11
C ALA A 77 -9.36 3.97 -3.10
N ILE A 78 -8.07 4.11 -2.76
CA ILE A 78 -7.03 4.56 -3.71
C ILE A 78 -6.98 3.62 -4.92
N GLN A 79 -6.97 2.30 -4.70
CA GLN A 79 -6.88 1.34 -5.82
C GLN A 79 -8.05 1.50 -6.80
N VAL A 80 -9.28 1.67 -6.28
CA VAL A 80 -10.45 1.94 -7.12
C VAL A 80 -10.30 3.26 -7.87
N ALA A 81 -9.78 4.32 -7.23
CA ALA A 81 -9.53 5.60 -7.87
C ALA A 81 -8.47 5.50 -8.97
N ALA A 82 -7.38 4.77 -8.73
CA ALA A 82 -6.31 4.53 -9.69
C ALA A 82 -6.81 3.75 -10.92
N ILE A 83 -7.64 2.72 -10.71
CA ILE A 83 -8.31 1.99 -11.80
C ILE A 83 -9.29 2.91 -12.54
N GLY A 84 -10.03 3.75 -11.82
CA GLY A 84 -10.94 4.74 -12.41
C GLY A 84 -10.23 5.76 -13.29
N LEU A 85 -8.95 6.06 -13.03
CA LEU A 85 -8.13 6.89 -13.92
C LEU A 85 -7.98 6.26 -15.31
N GLY A 86 -8.20 4.95 -15.44
CA GLY A 86 -8.32 4.19 -16.69
C GLY A 86 -9.27 4.83 -17.71
N PHE A 87 -10.36 5.46 -17.27
CA PHE A 87 -11.32 6.11 -18.17
C PHE A 87 -10.74 7.34 -18.88
N VAL A 88 -9.72 7.97 -18.29
CA VAL A 88 -8.97 9.09 -18.90
C VAL A 88 -7.75 8.55 -19.63
N ILE A 89 -7.08 7.55 -19.05
CA ILE A 89 -5.83 6.98 -19.54
C ILE A 89 -5.99 5.45 -19.57
N PRO A 90 -6.36 4.84 -20.70
CA PRO A 90 -6.69 3.41 -20.76
C PRO A 90 -5.62 2.48 -20.16
N MET A 91 -4.34 2.85 -20.26
CA MET A 91 -3.22 2.10 -19.66
C MET A 91 -3.29 2.02 -18.12
N MET A 92 -3.94 2.97 -17.44
CA MET A 92 -4.15 2.95 -15.99
C MET A 92 -5.10 1.84 -15.52
N PHE A 93 -5.95 1.28 -16.39
CA PHE A 93 -6.68 0.07 -16.03
C PHE A 93 -5.71 -1.09 -15.75
N PHE A 94 -4.69 -1.24 -16.59
CA PHE A 94 -3.68 -2.27 -16.41
C PHE A 94 -2.81 -2.00 -15.18
N LEU A 95 -2.23 -0.79 -15.07
CA LEU A 95 -1.36 -0.46 -13.94
C LEU A 95 -2.13 -0.47 -12.61
N GLY A 96 -3.31 0.14 -12.56
CA GLY A 96 -4.18 0.13 -11.39
C GLY A 96 -4.58 -1.28 -10.96
N ALA A 97 -4.88 -2.18 -11.91
CA ALA A 97 -5.15 -3.58 -11.59
C ALA A 97 -3.93 -4.30 -10.98
N VAL A 98 -2.72 -4.04 -11.50
CA VAL A 98 -1.47 -4.60 -10.95
C VAL A 98 -1.24 -4.09 -9.53
N PHE A 99 -1.34 -2.78 -9.29
CA PHE A 99 -1.21 -2.22 -7.94
C PHE A 99 -2.28 -2.74 -6.99
N ALA A 100 -3.53 -2.89 -7.45
CA ALA A 100 -4.61 -3.45 -6.65
C ALA A 100 -4.33 -4.90 -6.25
N ALA A 101 -3.81 -5.71 -7.16
CA ALA A 101 -3.43 -7.09 -6.89
C ALA A 101 -2.26 -7.17 -5.89
N LEU A 102 -1.23 -6.33 -6.05
CA LEU A 102 -0.11 -6.24 -5.12
C LEU A 102 -0.58 -5.78 -3.73
N TRP A 103 -1.46 -4.77 -3.68
CA TRP A 103 -2.05 -4.26 -2.45
C TRP A 103 -2.85 -5.32 -1.70
N ALA A 104 -3.78 -5.99 -2.40
CA ALA A 104 -4.62 -7.04 -1.81
C ALA A 104 -3.76 -8.21 -1.30
N THR A 105 -2.75 -8.62 -2.07
CA THR A 105 -1.82 -9.69 -1.67
C THR A 105 -1.00 -9.29 -0.45
N ALA A 106 -0.46 -8.07 -0.42
CA ALA A 106 0.31 -7.56 0.71
C ALA A 106 -0.54 -7.44 1.98
N ASP A 107 -1.78 -6.96 1.86
CA ASP A 107 -2.71 -6.86 2.98
C ASP A 107 -3.10 -8.25 3.50
N PHE A 108 -3.43 -9.19 2.61
CA PHE A 108 -3.79 -10.55 2.96
C PHE A 108 -2.64 -11.31 3.63
N LEU A 109 -1.47 -11.36 2.98
CA LEU A 109 -0.30 -12.06 3.50
C LEU A 109 0.17 -11.44 4.82
N GLY A 110 0.12 -10.11 4.90
CA GLY A 110 0.39 -9.39 6.14
C GLY A 110 -0.55 -9.79 7.27
N ARG A 111 -1.87 -9.85 7.04
CA ARG A 111 -2.83 -10.30 8.06
C ARG A 111 -2.58 -11.76 8.47
N LYS A 112 -2.22 -12.63 7.53
CA LYS A 112 -1.91 -14.04 7.80
C LYS A 112 -0.68 -14.16 8.71
N ILE A 113 0.43 -13.50 8.37
CA ILE A 113 1.67 -13.52 9.16
C ILE A 113 1.44 -12.97 10.58
N GLU A 114 0.70 -11.87 10.71
CA GLU A 114 0.41 -11.29 12.02
C GLU A 114 -0.45 -12.23 12.90
N ARG A 115 -1.39 -12.98 12.30
CA ARG A 115 -2.18 -14.00 13.03
C ARG A 115 -1.31 -15.16 13.50
N GLU A 116 -0.50 -15.73 12.61
CA GLU A 116 0.41 -16.84 12.94
C GLU A 116 1.39 -16.44 14.06
N LYS A 117 1.94 -15.22 13.99
CA LYS A 117 2.77 -14.67 15.07
C LYS A 117 1.99 -14.57 16.38
N ALA A 118 0.78 -14.00 16.36
CA ALA A 118 -0.02 -13.83 17.58
C ALA A 118 -0.36 -15.16 18.26
N GLU A 119 -0.63 -16.21 17.49
CA GLU A 119 -0.88 -17.57 17.97
C GLU A 119 0.38 -18.19 18.61
N ALA A 120 1.54 -18.07 17.96
CA ALA A 120 2.80 -18.56 18.50
C ALA A 120 3.18 -17.88 19.83
N TRP A 121 2.95 -16.56 19.94
CA TRP A 121 3.17 -15.79 21.18
C TRP A 121 2.19 -16.18 22.30
N ALA A 122 0.97 -16.59 21.96
CA ALA A 122 -0.01 -17.08 22.94
C ALA A 122 0.40 -18.46 23.48
N ALA A 123 0.83 -19.37 22.60
CA ALA A 123 1.32 -20.70 22.99
C ALA A 123 2.57 -20.63 23.87
N TYR A 124 3.52 -19.74 23.55
CA TYR A 124 4.72 -19.52 24.37
C TYR A 124 4.36 -19.03 25.78
N ARG A 125 3.45 -18.05 25.92
CA ARG A 125 3.00 -17.56 27.22
C ARG A 125 2.32 -18.65 28.06
N ALA A 126 1.53 -19.52 27.45
CA ALA A 126 0.87 -20.63 28.15
C ALA A 126 1.86 -21.70 28.65
N SER A 127 3.02 -21.85 28.00
CA SER A 127 4.08 -22.76 28.45
C SER A 127 4.93 -22.24 29.60
N GLN A 128 4.82 -20.93 29.92
CA GLN A 128 5.57 -20.26 30.99
C GLN A 128 4.74 -20.00 32.26
N SER A 129 3.44 -20.30 32.25
CA SER A 129 2.52 -20.20 33.40
C SER A 129 2.23 -21.56 33.99
#